data_AF-A0A1W9GK42-F1
#
_entry.id   AF-A0A1W9GK42-F1
#
_cell.length_a   1.000
_cell.length_b   1.000
_cell.length_c   1.000
_cell.angle_alpha   90.00
_cell.angle_beta   90.00
_cell.angle_gamma   90.00
#
_symmetry.space_group_name_H-M   'P 1'
#
loop_
_entity.id
_entity.type
_entity.pdbx_description
1 polymer ?
#
loop_
_entity_poly.entity_id
_entity_poly.type
_entity_poly.pdbx_seq_one_letter_code
_entity_poly.pdbx_strand_id
1 'polypeptide(L)'
;MAGGESGKGLYDHLYRRFFEQRDSHQGYSFQEAPGGSAPTPTVTFAEKLRWWIFDRGQRRKKILAERDRLQREILQLKKTGGSK
;
A
#
# COMPACT_ATOMS: atom_id res chain seq x y z
N MET A 1 47.98 8.54 -8.75
CA MET A 1 47.53 7.29 -9.40
C MET A 1 46.99 6.37 -8.30
N ALA A 2 45.68 6.42 -8.04
CA ALA A 2 45.05 5.47 -7.14
C ALA A 2 44.69 4.23 -7.97
N GLY A 3 45.37 3.11 -7.72
CA GLY A 3 45.09 1.83 -8.35
C GLY A 3 43.71 1.34 -7.91
N GLY A 4 42.69 1.64 -8.71
CA GLY A 4 41.37 1.03 -8.55
C GLY A 4 41.51 -0.46 -8.84
N GLU A 5 41.16 -1.28 -7.85
CA GLU A 5 41.08 -2.74 -7.99
C GLU A 5 40.23 -3.07 -9.22
N SER A 6 40.91 -3.50 -10.29
CA SER A 6 40.37 -3.86 -11.59
C SER A 6 39.49 -5.10 -11.43
N GLY A 7 38.21 -4.90 -11.14
CA GLY A 7 37.24 -6.00 -11.05
C GLY A 7 36.03 -5.74 -10.17
N LYS A 8 36.03 -4.67 -9.36
CA LYS A 8 34.86 -4.30 -8.56
C LYS A 8 34.06 -3.20 -9.23
N GLY A 9 32.86 -3.53 -9.68
CA GLY A 9 31.91 -2.57 -10.23
C GLY A 9 31.67 -1.41 -9.26
N LEU A 10 31.36 -0.23 -9.80
CA LEU A 10 31.14 1.01 -9.02
C LEU A 10 30.17 0.81 -7.83
N TYR A 11 29.26 -0.15 -7.94
CA TYR A 11 28.21 -0.42 -6.94
C TYR A 11 28.40 -1.73 -6.17
N ASP A 12 29.51 -2.45 -6.34
CA ASP A 12 29.71 -3.76 -5.72
C ASP A 12 29.68 -3.70 -4.19
N HIS A 13 30.12 -2.58 -3.61
CA HIS A 13 30.06 -2.35 -2.17
C HIS A 13 28.62 -2.23 -1.64
N LEU A 14 27.68 -1.77 -2.47
CA LEU A 14 26.26 -1.66 -2.12
C LEU A 14 25.55 -3.01 -2.21
N TYR A 15 25.92 -3.82 -3.20
CA TYR A 15 25.23 -5.08 -3.50
C TYR A 15 25.96 -6.33 -2.99
N ARG A 16 27.13 -6.20 -2.35
CA ARG A 16 27.90 -7.35 -1.84
C ARG A 16 27.07 -8.30 -0.99
N ARG A 17 26.34 -7.77 0.00
CA ARG A 17 25.48 -8.58 0.88
C ARG A 17 24.33 -9.26 0.13
N PHE A 18 23.82 -8.60 -0.91
CA PHE A 18 22.76 -9.17 -1.74
C PHE A 18 23.28 -10.35 -2.56
N PHE A 19 24.47 -10.24 -3.16
CA PHE A 19 25.07 -11.33 -3.91
C PHE A 19 25.45 -12.53 -3.03
N GLU A 20 25.93 -12.30 -1.81
CA GLU A 20 26.21 -13.36 -0.82
C GLU A 20 24.96 -14.14 -0.40
N GLN A 21 23.78 -13.50 -0.45
CA GLN A 21 22.50 -14.08 -0.03
C GLN A 21 21.54 -14.35 -1.19
N ARG A 22 22.02 -14.25 -2.43
CA ARG A 22 21.17 -14.38 -3.63
C ARG A 22 20.39 -15.69 -3.65
N ASP A 23 21.02 -16.78 -3.22
CA ASP A 23 20.43 -18.12 -3.25
C ASP A 23 19.47 -18.37 -2.07
N SER A 24 19.50 -17.54 -1.02
CA SER A 24 18.60 -17.66 0.14
C SER A 24 17.29 -16.89 -0.02
N HIS A 25 17.24 -15.92 -0.94
CA HIS A 25 16.09 -15.05 -1.12
C HIS A 25 15.33 -15.45 -2.38
N GLN A 26 14.11 -15.98 -2.22
CA GLN A 26 13.18 -16.04 -3.33
C GLN A 26 12.71 -14.61 -3.64
N GLY A 27 12.93 -14.16 -4.87
CA GLY A 27 12.51 -12.83 -5.31
C GLY A 27 10.99 -12.66 -5.22
N TYR A 28 10.54 -11.42 -5.29
CA TYR A 28 9.11 -11.11 -5.34
C TYR A 28 8.49 -11.69 -6.63
N SER A 29 7.60 -12.67 -6.50
CA SER A 29 6.87 -13.23 -7.64
C SER A 29 5.82 -12.23 -8.10
N PHE A 30 6.13 -11.46 -9.15
CA PHE A 30 5.19 -10.52 -9.76
C PHE A 30 3.92 -11.22 -10.29
N GLN A 31 3.97 -12.54 -10.48
CA GLN A 31 2.85 -13.36 -10.95
C GLN A 31 1.92 -13.79 -9.81
N GLU A 32 2.36 -13.73 -8.56
CA GLU A 32 1.57 -14.04 -7.35
C GLU A 32 1.11 -12.78 -6.62
N ALA A 33 0.95 -11.66 -7.33
CA ALA A 33 0.20 -10.55 -6.77
C ALA A 33 -1.22 -11.08 -6.45
N PRO A 34 -1.72 -10.98 -5.21
CA PRO A 34 -3.07 -11.42 -4.88
C PRO A 34 -4.04 -10.65 -5.78
N GLY A 35 -4.57 -11.34 -6.79
CA GLY A 35 -5.29 -10.77 -7.93
C GLY A 35 -6.69 -10.27 -7.60
N GLY A 36 -6.90 -9.69 -6.42
CA GLY A 36 -8.18 -9.18 -5.97
C GLY A 36 -8.15 -7.67 -5.87
N SER A 37 -8.65 -6.97 -6.89
CA SER A 37 -9.10 -5.59 -6.70
C SER A 37 -10.45 -5.64 -6.00
N ALA A 38 -10.44 -5.53 -4.67
CA ALA A 38 -11.69 -5.39 -3.92
C ALA A 38 -12.32 -4.04 -4.30
N PRO A 39 -13.60 -4.00 -4.72
CA PRO A 39 -14.25 -2.75 -5.06
C PRO A 39 -14.24 -1.82 -3.84
N THR A 40 -13.94 -0.54 -4.06
CA THR A 40 -13.95 0.43 -2.98
C THR A 40 -15.36 0.56 -2.40
N PRO A 41 -15.51 0.46 -1.07
CA PRO A 41 -16.82 0.60 -0.43
C PRO A 41 -17.37 2.00 -0.71
N THR A 42 -18.52 2.05 -1.37
CA THR A 42 -19.18 3.30 -1.77
C THR A 42 -20.38 3.55 -0.87
N VAL A 43 -20.48 4.75 -0.29
CA VAL A 43 -21.63 5.14 0.53
C VAL A 43 -22.84 5.39 -0.37
N THR A 44 -23.86 4.56 -0.27
CA THR A 44 -25.12 4.74 -1.01
C THR A 44 -26.06 5.71 -0.29
N PHE A 45 -26.75 6.55 -1.05
CA PHE A 45 -27.81 7.43 -0.58
C PHE A 45 -29.13 7.02 -1.25
N ALA A 46 -30.25 7.15 -0.53
CA ALA A 46 -31.57 6.79 -1.05
C ALA A 46 -31.95 7.61 -2.30
N GLU A 47 -31.51 8.87 -2.35
CA GLU A 47 -31.79 9.77 -3.46
C GLU A 47 -30.50 10.14 -4.21
N LYS A 48 -30.59 10.26 -5.53
CA LYS A 48 -29.50 10.79 -6.35
C LYS A 48 -29.28 12.29 -6.03
N LEU A 49 -28.03 12.72 -6.05
CA LEU A 49 -27.66 14.11 -5.75
C LEU A 49 -28.22 15.04 -6.85
N ARG A 50 -29.18 15.92 -6.51
CA ARG A 50 -29.67 16.99 -7.40
C ARG A 50 -29.02 18.31 -7.00
N TRP A 51 -28.92 19.24 -7.95
CA TRP A 51 -28.16 20.47 -7.73
C TRP A 51 -28.76 21.37 -6.64
N TRP A 52 -30.08 21.30 -6.42
CA TRP A 52 -30.84 22.09 -5.44
C TRP A 52 -31.07 21.39 -4.08
N ILE A 53 -30.47 20.22 -3.85
CA ILE A 53 -30.66 19.54 -2.57
C ILE A 53 -29.86 20.27 -1.48
N PHE A 54 -30.55 20.66 -0.41
CA PHE A 54 -29.96 21.34 0.77
C PHE A 54 -29.21 20.39 1.72
N ASP A 55 -29.42 19.08 1.63
CA ASP A 55 -28.81 18.07 2.51
C ASP A 55 -27.31 17.76 2.22
N ARG A 56 -26.69 18.43 1.23
CA ARG A 56 -25.30 18.16 0.80
C ARG A 56 -24.31 18.10 1.95
N GLY A 57 -24.43 19.03 2.91
CA GLY A 57 -23.56 19.09 4.07
C GLY A 57 -23.65 17.84 4.95
N GLN A 58 -24.86 17.33 5.16
CA GLN A 58 -25.08 16.10 5.94
C GLN A 58 -24.55 14.87 5.20
N ARG A 59 -24.74 14.80 3.88
CA ARG A 59 -24.17 13.72 3.06
C ARG A 59 -22.65 13.70 3.10
N ARG A 60 -22.00 14.87 3.04
CA ARG A 60 -20.54 14.99 3.16
C ARG A 60 -20.04 14.49 4.52
N LYS A 61 -20.73 14.84 5.61
CA LYS A 61 -20.42 14.32 6.96
C LYS A 61 -20.51 12.79 7.01
N LYS A 62 -21.54 12.20 6.40
CA LYS A 62 -21.71 10.74 6.34
C LYS A 62 -20.55 10.05 5.59
N ILE A 63 -20.13 10.62 4.45
CA ILE A 63 -18.99 10.08 3.68
C ILE A 63 -17.70 10.13 4.50
N LEU A 64 -17.44 11.25 5.18
CA LEU A 64 -16.26 11.40 6.02
C LEU A 64 -16.27 10.42 7.20
N ALA A 65 -17.42 10.23 7.85
CA ALA A 65 -17.56 9.29 8.96
C ALA A 65 -17.28 7.83 8.53
N GLU A 66 -17.80 7.40 7.38
CA GLU A 66 -17.52 6.07 6.83
C GLU A 66 -16.05 5.90 6.44
N ARG A 67 -15.44 6.92 5.83
CA ARG A 67 -13.99 6.92 5.55
C ARG A 67 -13.17 6.74 6.83
N ASP A 68 -13.47 7.51 7.87
CA ASP A 68 -12.73 7.48 9.12
C ASP A 68 -12.94 6.16 9.89
N ARG A 69 -14.10 5.50 9.71
CA ARG A 69 -14.33 4.13 10.19
C ARG A 69 -13.42 3.13 9.49
N LEU A 70 -13.41 3.11 8.15
CA LEU A 70 -12.58 2.18 7.36
C LEU A 70 -11.09 2.37 7.65
N GLN A 71 -10.64 3.62 7.80
CA GLN A 71 -9.26 3.92 8.18
C GLN A 71 -8.89 3.32 9.54
N ARG A 72 -9.80 3.41 10.53
CA ARG A 72 -9.58 2.79 11.84
C ARG A 72 -9.51 1.26 11.75
N GLU A 73 -10.38 0.64 10.96
CA GLU A 73 -10.36 -0.82 10.74
C GLU A 73 -9.03 -1.27 10.10
N ILE A 74 -8.51 -0.55 9.11
CA ILE A 74 -7.19 -0.83 8.49
C ILE A 74 -6.06 -0.71 9.53
N LEU A 75 -6.07 0.35 10.34
CA LEU A 75 -5.07 0.52 11.39
C LEU A 75 -5.14 -0.59 12.45
N GLN A 76 -6.34 -1.08 12.76
CA GLN A 76 -6.51 -2.22 13.68
C GLN A 76 -5.96 -3.51 13.07
N LEU A 77 -6.28 -3.82 11.81
CA LEU A 77 -5.73 -5.00 11.10
C LEU A 77 -4.20 -5.01 11.09
N LYS A 78 -3.57 -3.84 10.88
CA LYS A 78 -2.11 -3.71 10.93
C LYS A 78 -1.54 -4.03 12.32
N LYS A 79 -2.23 -3.63 13.39
CA LYS A 79 -1.80 -3.90 14.78
C LYS A 79 -1.89 -5.38 15.12
N THR A 80 -2.95 -6.07 14.70
CA THR A 80 -3.09 -7.52 14.92
C THR A 80 -2.17 -8.35 14.03
N GLY A 81 -1.91 -7.93 12.79
CA GLY A 81 -0.99 -8.61 11.87
C GLY A 81 0.49 -8.46 12.21
N GLY A 82 0.87 -7.48 13.04
CA GLY A 82 2.26 -7.23 13.44
C GLY A 82 2.69 -7.88 14.77
N SER A 83 1.84 -8.68 15.41
CA SER A 83 2.11 -9.34 16.69
C SER A 83 2.65 -10.77 16.53
N LYS A 84 3.39 -11.06 15.46
CA LYS A 84 3.98 -12.38 15.19
C LYS A 84 5.49 -12.29 15.04
#